data_AF-A0A6I9VV37-F1
#
_entry.id   AF-A0A6I9VV37-F1
#
_cell.length_a   1.000
_cell.length_b   1.000
_cell.length_c   1.000
_cell.angle_alpha   90.00
_cell.angle_beta   90.00
_cell.angle_gamma   90.00
#
_symmetry.space_group_name_H-M   'P 1'
#
loop_
_entity.id
_entity.type
_entity.pdbx_description
1 polymer ?
#
loop_
_entity_poly.entity_id
_entity_poly.type
_entity_poly.pdbx_seq_one_letter_code
_entity_poly.pdbx_strand_id
1 'polypeptide(L)'
;MLPRQFILYICTINFITLFSVSAHSQKFSDARIHTLPAYAIASVADLIDSTICGKELHKFRNAVDQRILWGLKVLDSSGVFNSGFLYGNNYWLGSRSQCLDTMNTARLLNSKQKILNETLYHDSQQQFPSFKVNYFVVSF
;
A
#
# COMPACT_ATOMS: atom_id res chain seq x y z
N MET A 1 9.42 -22.18 -45.52
CA MET A 1 10.54 -21.57 -44.77
C MET A 1 10.22 -20.09 -44.58
N LEU A 2 9.77 -19.70 -43.38
CA LEU A 2 9.57 -18.27 -43.08
C LEU A 2 10.95 -17.59 -43.10
N PRO A 3 11.13 -16.44 -43.77
CA PRO A 3 12.43 -15.79 -43.85
C PRO A 3 12.92 -15.42 -42.46
N ARG A 4 14.20 -15.65 -42.17
CA ARG A 4 14.88 -15.29 -40.89
C ARG A 4 14.58 -13.85 -40.42
N GLN A 5 14.30 -12.96 -41.36
CA GLN A 5 13.91 -11.57 -41.12
C GLN A 5 12.56 -11.43 -40.40
N PHE A 6 11.57 -12.28 -40.70
CA PHE A 6 10.25 -12.24 -40.04
C PHE A 6 10.32 -12.66 -38.57
N ILE A 7 11.18 -13.64 -38.25
CA ILE A 7 11.35 -14.11 -36.87
C ILE A 7 11.99 -13.01 -36.00
N LEU A 8 12.99 -12.30 -36.54
CA LEU A 8 13.61 -11.16 -35.87
C LEU A 8 12.61 -10.01 -35.62
N TYR A 9 11.75 -9.72 -36.59
CA TYR A 9 10.72 -8.68 -36.48
C TYR A 9 9.66 -9.01 -35.42
N ILE A 10 9.26 -10.27 -35.31
CA ILE A 10 8.30 -10.72 -34.29
C ILE A 10 8.94 -10.63 -32.89
N CYS A 11 10.22 -10.98 -32.75
CA CYS A 11 10.93 -10.86 -31.47
C CYS A 11 11.09 -9.40 -31.01
N THR A 12 11.42 -8.47 -31.91
CA THR A 12 11.56 -7.05 -31.55
C THR A 12 10.23 -6.40 -31.17
N ILE A 13 9.13 -6.74 -31.85
CA ILE A 13 7.79 -6.27 -31.48
C ILE A 13 7.42 -6.76 -30.07
N ASN A 14 7.64 -8.04 -29.76
CA ASN A 14 7.39 -8.59 -28.42
C ASN A 14 8.25 -7.91 -27.33
N PHE A 15 9.51 -7.59 -27.64
CA PHE A 15 10.39 -6.88 -26.72
C PHE A 15 9.94 -5.43 -26.47
N ILE A 16 9.46 -4.72 -27.49
CA ILE A 16 8.90 -3.36 -27.36
C ILE A 16 7.59 -3.37 -26.56
N THR A 17 6.73 -4.38 -26.75
CA THR A 17 5.52 -4.53 -25.92
C THR A 17 5.84 -4.84 -24.46
N LEU A 18 6.94 -5.53 -24.16
CA LEU A 18 7.40 -5.77 -22.79
C LEU A 18 7.84 -4.47 -22.10
N PHE A 19 8.50 -3.55 -22.81
CA PHE A 19 8.86 -2.23 -22.25
C PHE A 19 7.67 -1.29 -22.03
N SER A 20 6.55 -1.51 -22.71
CA SER A 20 5.32 -0.71 -22.55
C SER A 20 4.61 -0.98 -21.21
N VAL A 21 4.95 -2.06 -20.51
CA VAL A 21 4.44 -2.37 -19.17
C VAL A 21 4.92 -1.35 -18.12
N SER A 22 6.06 -0.69 -18.37
CA SER A 22 6.63 0.34 -17.49
C SER A 22 5.79 1.62 -17.38
N ALA A 23 4.82 1.84 -18.26
CA ALA A 23 3.91 3.01 -18.19
C ALA A 23 2.72 2.81 -17.22
N HIS A 24 2.54 1.61 -16.67
CA HIS A 24 1.41 1.31 -15.77
C HIS A 24 1.61 1.80 -14.33
N SER A 25 2.86 2.00 -13.90
CA SER A 25 3.20 2.40 -12.53
C SER A 25 2.77 3.83 -12.18
N GLN A 26 2.92 4.79 -13.10
CA GLN A 26 2.48 6.18 -12.89
C GLN A 26 0.95 6.28 -12.75
N LYS A 27 0.20 5.56 -13.58
CA LYS A 27 -1.27 5.54 -13.52
C LYS A 27 -1.78 4.89 -12.23
N PHE A 28 -1.06 3.89 -11.72
CA PHE A 28 -1.38 3.21 -10.47
C PHE A 28 -1.08 4.07 -9.22
N SER A 29 0.00 4.86 -9.22
CA SER A 29 0.27 5.82 -8.14
C SER A 29 -0.78 6.93 -8.10
N ASP A 30 -1.16 7.46 -9.26
CA ASP A 30 -2.16 8.53 -9.39
C ASP A 30 -3.53 8.09 -8.89
N ALA A 31 -3.97 6.89 -9.28
CA ALA A 31 -5.22 6.30 -8.79
C ALA A 31 -5.22 6.13 -7.26
N ARG A 32 -4.11 5.70 -6.64
CA ARG A 32 -4.01 5.55 -5.17
C ARG A 32 -4.10 6.89 -4.45
N ILE A 33 -3.47 7.94 -4.97
CA ILE A 33 -3.55 9.29 -4.39
C ILE A 33 -5.01 9.79 -4.40
N HIS A 34 -5.77 9.49 -5.46
CA HIS A 34 -7.17 9.92 -5.59
C HIS A 34 -8.20 9.06 -4.85
N THR A 35 -7.84 7.86 -4.40
CA THR A 35 -8.79 6.91 -3.80
C THR A 35 -8.50 6.58 -2.33
N LEU A 36 -7.24 6.73 -1.90
CA LEU A 36 -6.77 6.33 -0.58
C LEU A 36 -6.16 7.52 0.17
N PRO A 37 -6.96 8.22 1.00
CA PRO A 37 -6.52 9.38 1.77
C PRO A 37 -5.22 9.19 2.56
N ALA A 38 -5.03 8.04 3.22
CA ALA A 38 -3.79 7.77 3.95
C ALA A 38 -2.57 7.70 3.03
N TYR A 39 -2.72 7.09 1.84
CA TYR A 39 -1.64 7.05 0.85
C TYR A 39 -1.39 8.44 0.25
N ALA A 40 -2.43 9.24 0.03
CA ALA A 40 -2.30 10.62 -0.41
C ALA A 40 -1.46 11.45 0.59
N ILE A 41 -1.73 11.35 1.89
CA ILE A 41 -0.93 11.99 2.94
C ILE A 41 0.51 11.46 2.94
N ALA A 42 0.71 10.16 2.76
CA ALA A 42 2.05 9.58 2.68
C ALA A 42 2.83 10.04 1.44
N SER A 43 2.13 10.40 0.36
CA SER A 43 2.76 10.82 -0.90
C SER A 43 3.52 12.14 -0.76
N VAL A 44 3.13 13.00 0.19
CA VAL A 44 3.79 14.28 0.47
C VAL A 44 4.95 14.19 1.47
N ALA A 45 5.35 12.98 1.89
CA ALA A 45 6.43 12.76 2.86
C ALA A 45 7.73 13.48 2.50
N ASP A 46 8.08 13.53 1.21
CA ASP A 46 9.32 14.13 0.72
C ASP A 46 9.39 15.65 0.99
N LEU A 47 8.24 16.32 1.15
CA LEU A 47 8.17 17.74 1.48
C LEU A 47 8.53 18.03 2.95
N ILE A 48 8.45 17.03 3.83
CA ILE A 48 8.63 17.16 5.28
C ILE A 48 9.61 16.13 5.86
N ASP A 49 10.49 15.59 5.02
CA ASP A 49 11.41 14.47 5.35
C ASP A 49 12.41 14.78 6.50
N SER A 50 12.67 16.07 6.76
CA SER A 50 13.48 16.50 7.90
C SER A 50 12.84 16.19 9.26
N THR A 51 11.52 15.99 9.29
CA THR A 51 10.74 15.74 10.52
C THR A 51 10.59 14.26 10.82
N ILE A 52 10.30 13.92 12.08
CA ILE A 52 9.94 12.54 12.48
C ILE A 52 8.71 12.08 11.69
N CYS A 53 7.71 12.96 11.54
CA CYS A 53 6.49 12.70 10.77
C CYS A 53 6.81 12.34 9.31
N GLY A 54 7.65 13.12 8.64
CA GLY A 54 8.07 12.83 7.26
C GLY A 54 8.74 11.47 7.12
N LYS A 55 9.65 11.13 8.04
CA LYS A 55 10.32 9.81 8.06
C LYS A 55 9.33 8.65 8.31
N GLU A 56 8.36 8.83 9.19
CA GLU A 56 7.32 7.82 9.46
C GLU A 56 6.38 7.66 8.27
N LEU A 57 5.98 8.76 7.61
CA LEU A 57 5.20 8.73 6.37
C LEU A 57 5.97 8.06 5.23
N HIS A 58 7.28 8.32 5.11
CA HIS A 58 8.13 7.66 4.12
C HIS A 58 8.19 6.14 4.35
N LYS A 59 8.36 5.70 5.60
CA LYS A 59 8.31 4.28 5.97
C LYS A 59 6.95 3.66 5.64
N PHE A 60 5.85 4.36 5.94
CA PHE A 60 4.51 3.91 5.61
C PHE A 60 4.29 3.78 4.09
N ARG A 61 4.64 4.81 3.31
CA ARG A 61 4.58 4.79 1.84
C ARG A 61 5.34 3.58 1.27
N ASN A 62 6.57 3.38 1.72
CA ASN A 62 7.41 2.27 1.28
C ASN A 62 6.82 0.91 1.67
N ALA A 63 6.27 0.78 2.87
CA ALA A 63 5.61 -0.45 3.29
C ALA A 63 4.40 -0.78 2.42
N VAL A 64 3.61 0.22 2.02
CA VAL A 64 2.50 0.02 1.07
C VAL A 64 3.01 -0.38 -0.31
N ASP A 65 4.01 0.32 -0.85
CA ASP A 65 4.56 0.03 -2.19
C ASP A 65 5.24 -1.35 -2.27
N GLN A 66 5.91 -1.76 -1.20
CA GLN A 66 6.52 -3.08 -1.07
C GLN A 66 5.52 -4.16 -0.64
N ARG A 67 4.24 -3.81 -0.45
CA ARG A 67 3.16 -4.73 -0.05
C ARG A 67 3.43 -5.42 1.29
N ILE A 68 4.09 -4.72 2.20
CA ILE A 68 4.35 -5.19 3.56
C ILE A 68 3.05 -5.22 4.36
N LEU A 69 2.81 -6.32 5.08
CA LEU A 69 1.52 -6.60 5.69
C LEU A 69 1.03 -5.48 6.62
N TRP A 70 1.88 -4.95 7.50
CA TRP A 70 1.46 -3.88 8.40
C TRP A 70 1.05 -2.61 7.64
N GLY A 71 1.76 -2.27 6.55
CA GLY A 71 1.46 -1.10 5.72
C GLY A 71 0.10 -1.27 5.04
N LEU A 72 -0.18 -2.47 4.52
CA LEU A 72 -1.47 -2.80 3.94
C LEU A 72 -2.60 -2.79 4.97
N LYS A 73 -2.37 -3.30 6.18
CA LYS A 73 -3.36 -3.24 7.28
C LYS A 73 -3.70 -1.81 7.67
N VAL A 74 -2.70 -0.93 7.77
CA VAL A 74 -2.93 0.50 8.06
C VAL A 74 -3.70 1.17 6.92
N LEU A 75 -3.37 0.84 5.68
CA LEU A 75 -4.06 1.36 4.51
C LEU A 75 -5.53 0.90 4.44
N ASP A 76 -5.80 -0.38 4.71
CA ASP A 76 -7.16 -0.96 4.75
C ASP A 76 -7.98 -0.40 5.92
N SER A 77 -7.33 -0.07 7.04
CA SER A 77 -7.96 0.57 8.19
C SER A 77 -8.29 2.05 7.94
N SER A 78 -7.72 2.66 6.90
CA SER A 78 -7.90 4.08 6.60
C SER A 78 -9.24 4.35 5.90
N GLY A 79 -9.70 5.59 6.01
CA GLY A 79 -10.96 5.96 5.36
C GLY A 79 -10.83 6.00 3.84
N VAL A 80 -11.95 5.83 3.14
CA VAL A 80 -12.05 6.02 1.70
C VAL A 80 -12.72 7.36 1.39
N PHE A 81 -12.43 7.93 0.22
CA PHE A 81 -13.18 9.09 -0.26
C PHE A 81 -14.63 8.68 -0.51
N ASN A 82 -15.55 9.21 0.29
CA ASN A 82 -16.97 9.02 0.07
C ASN A 82 -17.44 9.92 -1.08
N SER A 83 -18.31 9.40 -1.95
CA SER A 83 -18.92 10.20 -3.00
C SER A 83 -19.93 11.19 -2.39
N GLY A 84 -19.83 12.47 -2.76
CA GLY A 84 -20.94 13.40 -2.67
C GLY A 84 -20.54 14.82 -2.28
N PHE A 85 -20.84 15.77 -3.17
CA PHE A 85 -20.79 17.22 -2.89
C PHE A 85 -22.05 17.73 -2.19
N LEU A 86 -23.21 17.09 -2.46
CA LEU A 86 -24.52 17.49 -1.93
C LEU A 86 -25.11 16.50 -0.90
N TYR A 87 -24.78 15.21 -1.04
CA TYR A 87 -25.30 14.12 -0.21
C TYR A 87 -24.19 13.25 0.40
N GLY A 88 -22.93 13.67 0.22
CA GLY A 88 -21.78 12.99 0.78
C GLY A 88 -21.49 13.50 2.19
N ASN A 89 -20.96 12.62 3.01
CA ASN A 89 -20.38 12.97 4.30
C ASN A 89 -18.93 13.41 4.06
N ASN A 90 -18.53 14.61 4.53
CA ASN A 90 -17.14 15.11 4.47
C ASN A 90 -16.17 14.36 5.41
N TYR A 91 -16.52 13.12 5.76
CA TYR A 91 -15.76 12.25 6.64
C TYR A 91 -15.08 11.17 5.80
N TRP A 92 -13.77 11.01 5.97
CA TRP A 92 -13.05 9.83 5.50
C TRP A 92 -13.15 8.74 6.57
N LEU A 93 -14.21 7.92 6.46
CA LEU A 93 -14.53 6.90 7.47
C LEU A 93 -13.63 5.68 7.31
N GLY A 94 -12.62 5.57 8.17
CA GLY A 94 -11.84 4.34 8.37
C GLY A 94 -12.33 3.56 9.60
N SER A 95 -11.76 2.37 9.82
CA SER A 95 -12.12 1.51 10.94
C SER A 95 -11.18 1.68 12.14
N ARG A 96 -11.72 2.18 13.26
CA ARG A 96 -10.94 2.33 14.50
C ARG A 96 -10.45 0.99 15.04
N SER A 97 -11.28 -0.05 15.01
CA SER A 97 -10.91 -1.37 15.52
C SER A 97 -9.82 -2.02 14.68
N GLN A 98 -9.89 -1.92 13.35
CA GLN A 98 -8.84 -2.42 12.46
C GLN A 98 -7.53 -1.64 12.66
N CYS A 99 -7.61 -0.31 12.83
CA CYS A 99 -6.43 0.52 13.13
C CYS A 99 -5.71 0.05 14.41
N LEU A 100 -6.47 -0.21 15.49
CA LEU A 100 -5.91 -0.72 16.74
C LEU A 100 -5.31 -2.12 16.58
N ASP A 101 -5.90 -2.97 15.74
CA ASP A 101 -5.39 -4.32 15.46
C ASP A 101 -4.08 -4.32 14.67
N THR A 102 -3.76 -3.25 13.94
CA THR A 102 -2.48 -3.14 13.21
C THR A 102 -1.25 -3.20 14.12
N MET A 103 -1.39 -2.76 15.36
CA MET A 103 -0.34 -2.79 16.38
C MET A 103 -0.51 -3.96 17.36
N ASN A 104 -1.54 -4.77 17.19
CA ASN A 104 -1.84 -5.87 18.09
C ASN A 104 -0.91 -7.06 17.82
N THR A 105 0.04 -7.27 18.73
CA THR A 105 1.00 -8.38 18.67
C THR A 105 0.48 -9.65 19.32
N ALA A 106 -0.73 -9.63 19.88
CA ALA A 106 -1.34 -10.82 20.48
C ALA A 106 -1.55 -11.87 19.39
N ARG A 107 -0.69 -12.89 19.37
CA ARG A 107 -0.84 -14.04 18.50
C ARG A 107 -2.17 -14.70 18.85
N LEU A 108 -3.04 -14.92 17.87
CA LEU A 108 -4.18 -15.82 18.02
C LEU A 108 -3.61 -17.20 18.36
N LEU A 109 -3.61 -17.56 19.65
CA LEU A 109 -3.08 -18.81 20.20
C LEU A 109 -3.96 -20.03 19.85
N ASN A 110 -4.45 -20.09 18.61
CA ASN A 110 -5.27 -21.17 18.13
C ASN A 110 -4.41 -22.06 17.22
N SER A 111 -3.71 -23.00 17.87
CA SER A 111 -2.86 -24.08 17.30
C SER A 111 -1.39 -23.73 17.05
N LYS A 112 -0.50 -24.40 17.81
CA LYS A 112 0.96 -24.44 17.58
C LYS A 112 1.34 -24.84 16.14
N GLN A 113 0.48 -25.60 15.46
CA GLN A 113 0.65 -26.02 14.07
C GLN A 113 0.53 -24.85 13.08
N LYS A 114 -0.35 -23.87 13.39
CA LYS A 114 -0.59 -22.69 12.53
C LYS A 114 0.56 -21.70 12.60
N ILE A 115 1.19 -21.58 13.78
CA ILE A 115 2.35 -20.71 14.04
C ILE A 115 3.56 -21.09 13.18
N LEU A 116 3.84 -22.40 12.99
CA LEU A 116 4.99 -22.86 12.22
C LEU A 116 4.88 -22.51 10.73
N ASN A 117 3.66 -22.55 10.18
CA ASN A 117 3.39 -22.18 8.79
C ASN A 117 3.44 -20.66 8.58
N GLU A 118 2.94 -19.86 9.51
CA GLU A 118 2.98 -18.39 9.39
C GLU A 118 4.42 -17.85 9.42
N THR A 119 5.31 -18.43 10.23
CA THR A 119 6.74 -18.05 10.27
C THR A 119 7.52 -18.46 9.02
N LEU A 120 7.01 -19.41 8.22
CA LEU A 120 7.67 -19.88 7.00
C LEU A 120 7.46 -18.89 5.84
N TYR A 121 6.32 -18.18 5.80
CA TYR A 121 5.93 -17.32 4.68
C TYR A 121 6.05 -15.82 4.97
N HIS A 122 6.11 -15.40 6.23
CA HIS A 122 6.19 -13.98 6.59
C HIS A 122 7.33 -13.69 7.57
N ASP A 123 8.10 -12.66 7.25
CA ASP A 123 9.08 -12.10 8.17
C ASP A 123 8.33 -11.43 9.34
N SER A 124 8.51 -12.01 10.53
CA SER A 124 7.94 -11.51 11.78
C SER A 124 8.27 -10.04 12.08
N GLN A 125 9.41 -9.53 11.58
CA GLN A 125 9.83 -8.14 11.75
C GLN A 125 9.03 -7.18 10.86
N GLN A 126 8.42 -7.68 9.79
CA GLN A 126 7.62 -6.92 8.82
C GLN A 126 6.11 -7.04 9.08
N GLN A 127 5.72 -7.67 10.18
CA GLN A 127 4.32 -7.87 10.54
C GLN A 127 3.73 -6.68 11.31
N PHE A 128 4.58 -5.82 11.88
CA PHE A 128 4.19 -4.72 12.76
C PHE A 128 4.91 -3.42 12.38
N PRO A 129 4.26 -2.25 12.55
CA PRO A 129 4.89 -0.96 12.29
C PRO A 129 6.02 -0.70 13.30
N SER A 130 7.09 -0.02 12.86
CA SER A 130 8.21 0.37 13.73
C SER A 130 7.91 1.62 14.59
N PHE A 131 6.68 2.12 14.56
CA PHE A 131 6.23 3.34 15.22
C PHE A 131 4.74 3.21 15.57
N LYS A 132 4.26 4.07 16.47
CA LYS A 132 2.88 4.04 16.93
C LYS A 132 1.95 4.60 15.86
N VAL A 133 0.99 3.80 15.41
CA VAL A 133 -0.10 4.24 14.53
C VAL A 133 -1.27 4.71 15.40
N ASN A 134 -1.77 5.91 15.14
CA ASN A 134 -2.89 6.49 15.89
C ASN A 134 -4.10 6.65 14.98
N TYR A 135 -5.29 6.45 15.54
CA TYR A 135 -6.55 6.70 14.84
C TYR A 135 -6.97 8.16 15.00
N PHE A 136 -7.27 8.82 13.89
CA PHE A 136 -7.78 10.18 13.84
C PHE A 136 -9.01 10.25 12.94
N VAL A 137 -9.95 11.13 13.30
CA VAL A 137 -11.08 11.50 12.44
C VAL A 137 -10.81 12.91 11.94
N VAL A 138 -10.86 13.08 10.62
CA VAL A 138 -10.74 14.39 9.98
C VAL A 138 -12.07 14.71 9.34
N SER A 139 -12.56 15.93 9.60
CA SER A 139 -13.74 16.52 8.97
C SER A 139 -13.28 17.74 8.20
N PHE A 140 -13.78 17.90 6.97
CA PHE A 140 -13.49 19.03 6.10
C PHE A 140 -14.74 19.87 5.83
#